data_AF-A0AAD6RHL4-F1
#
_entry.id   AF-A0AAD6RHL4-F1
#
_cell.length_a   1.000
_cell.length_b   1.000
_cell.length_c   1.000
_cell.angle_alpha   90.00
_cell.angle_beta   90.00
_cell.angle_gamma   90.00
#
_symmetry.space_group_name_H-M   'P 1'
#
loop_
_entity.id
_entity.type
_entity.pdbx_description
1 polymer ?
#
loop_
_entity_poly.entity_id
_entity_poly.type
_entity_poly.pdbx_seq_one_letter_code
_entity_poly.pdbx_strand_id
1 'polypeptide(L)'
;MAATKDPQITTLKTIEAALKLIDTKKDNLKKAYDDLQSLSSHLLSSSYSLSWADLDSHFSSVQDNLTGRFLLLQSSLESLVPVAPCHSLLGASEQESPASSNPRCLGRVDSEVSRSELKQSTTLASNTVDPSRSDLMSLCERMDVKGLRKYMKQNASKWGEIRDRLSGAMSVAPDPGSFVLDAMEGFYSSKANSKGDKDTELCRLRRTCLDLLEALAKNSQL
;
A
#
# COMPACT_ATOMS: atom_id res chain seq x y z
N MET A 1 -55.14 -5.66 7.81
CA MET A 1 -54.48 -5.63 6.49
C MET A 1 -52.97 -5.65 6.71
N ALA A 2 -52.34 -6.83 6.70
CA ALA A 2 -50.89 -6.97 6.85
C ALA A 2 -50.28 -7.11 5.46
N ALA A 3 -49.58 -6.06 5.01
CA ALA A 3 -48.84 -6.10 3.76
C ALA A 3 -47.61 -7.00 3.94
N THR A 4 -47.65 -8.19 3.36
CA THR A 4 -46.49 -9.08 3.20
C THR A 4 -45.49 -8.40 2.25
N LYS A 5 -44.59 -7.58 2.79
CA LYS A 5 -43.43 -7.08 2.04
C LYS A 5 -42.52 -8.27 1.77
N ASP A 6 -42.36 -8.60 0.50
CA ASP A 6 -41.44 -9.63 0.05
C ASP A 6 -40.03 -9.32 0.60
N PRO A 7 -39.38 -10.26 1.31
CA PRO A 7 -38.04 -10.06 1.86
C PRO A 7 -37.02 -9.67 0.79
N GLN A 8 -37.18 -10.12 -0.46
CA GLN A 8 -36.28 -9.76 -1.57
C GLN A 8 -36.39 -8.28 -1.96
N ILE A 9 -37.61 -7.73 -2.00
CA ILE A 9 -37.85 -6.30 -2.29
C ILE A 9 -37.24 -5.42 -1.20
N THR A 10 -37.27 -5.88 0.05
CA THR A 10 -36.68 -5.15 1.18
C THR A 10 -35.16 -5.12 1.08
N THR A 11 -34.52 -6.26 0.79
CA THR A 11 -33.06 -6.34 0.59
C THR A 11 -32.59 -5.46 -0.57
N LEU A 12 -33.32 -5.44 -1.69
CA LEU A 12 -32.95 -4.64 -2.87
C LEU A 12 -32.98 -3.14 -2.56
N LYS A 13 -33.99 -2.66 -1.83
CA LYS A 13 -34.07 -1.27 -1.35
C LYS A 13 -32.95 -0.90 -0.40
N THR A 14 -32.52 -1.83 0.46
CA THR A 14 -31.38 -1.59 1.36
C THR A 14 -30.08 -1.45 0.58
N ILE A 15 -29.85 -2.28 -0.44
CA ILE A 15 -28.66 -2.19 -1.29
C ILE A 15 -28.68 -0.88 -2.09
N GLU A 16 -29.82 -0.50 -2.66
CA GLU A 16 -29.97 0.78 -3.37
C GLU A 16 -29.66 1.98 -2.47
N ALA A 17 -30.18 1.99 -1.24
CA ALA A 17 -29.91 3.03 -0.26
C ALA A 17 -28.42 3.08 0.11
N ALA A 18 -27.75 1.93 0.22
CA ALA A 18 -26.33 1.86 0.50
C ALA A 18 -25.47 2.39 -0.66
N LEU A 19 -25.85 2.08 -1.92
CA LEU A 19 -25.19 2.60 -3.12
C LEU A 19 -25.29 4.12 -3.21
N LYS A 20 -26.45 4.71 -2.91
CA LYS A 20 -26.63 6.18 -2.90
C LYS A 20 -25.75 6.90 -1.87
N LEU A 21 -25.27 6.19 -0.85
CA LEU A 21 -24.40 6.76 0.18
C LEU A 21 -22.91 6.73 -0.21
N ILE A 22 -22.56 6.04 -1.30
CA ILE A 22 -21.17 5.89 -1.75
C ILE A 22 -20.55 7.25 -2.09
N ASP A 23 -21.25 8.09 -2.86
CA ASP A 23 -20.75 9.40 -3.27
C ASP A 23 -20.51 10.30 -2.05
N THR A 24 -21.46 10.36 -1.12
CA THR A 24 -21.30 11.12 0.13
C THR A 24 -20.11 10.63 0.97
N LYS A 25 -19.87 9.31 1.03
CA LYS A 25 -18.71 8.77 1.74
C LYS A 25 -17.41 9.09 1.03
N LYS A 26 -17.40 9.05 -0.31
CA LYS A 26 -16.27 9.41 -1.17
C LYS A 26 -15.89 10.89 -0.96
N ASP A 27 -16.87 11.78 -0.93
CA ASP A 27 -16.67 13.21 -0.68
C ASP A 27 -16.09 13.50 0.71
N ASN A 28 -16.62 12.83 1.75
CA ASN A 28 -16.09 12.95 3.09
C ASN A 28 -14.64 12.46 3.18
N LEU A 29 -14.31 11.37 2.47
CA LEU A 29 -12.95 10.86 2.38
C LEU A 29 -12.03 11.84 1.65
N LYS A 30 -12.50 12.45 0.55
CA LYS A 30 -11.78 13.48 -0.18
C LYS A 30 -11.44 14.66 0.73
N LYS A 31 -12.41 15.15 1.49
CA LYS A 31 -12.20 16.22 2.46
C LYS A 31 -11.13 15.85 3.50
N ALA A 32 -11.20 14.65 4.09
CA ALA A 32 -10.20 14.18 5.04
C ALA A 32 -8.80 14.03 4.41
N TYR A 33 -8.72 13.61 3.15
CA TYR A 33 -7.47 13.57 2.39
C TYR A 33 -6.89 14.97 2.20
N ASP A 34 -7.70 15.95 1.81
CA ASP A 34 -7.24 17.33 1.60
C ASP A 34 -6.78 17.98 2.92
N ASP A 35 -7.53 17.76 4.01
CA ASP A 35 -7.14 18.20 5.35
C ASP A 35 -5.79 17.59 5.75
N LEU A 36 -5.60 16.29 5.54
CA LEU A 36 -4.33 15.61 5.81
C LEU A 36 -3.19 16.13 4.91
N GLN A 37 -3.46 16.29 3.62
CA GLN A 37 -2.49 16.77 2.64
C GLN A 37 -1.99 18.17 3.01
N SER A 38 -2.90 19.04 3.49
CA SER A 38 -2.55 20.38 3.99
C SER A 38 -1.51 20.32 5.11
N LEU A 39 -1.65 19.36 6.04
CA LEU A 39 -0.73 19.14 7.16
C LEU A 39 0.54 18.37 6.76
N SER A 40 0.47 17.56 5.70
CA SER A 40 1.58 16.72 5.23
C SER A 40 2.75 17.51 4.67
N SER A 41 2.50 18.73 4.17
CA SER A 41 3.52 19.67 3.69
C SER A 41 4.65 19.92 4.72
N HIS A 42 4.38 19.70 6.01
CA HIS A 42 5.33 19.85 7.11
C HIS A 42 5.84 18.53 7.72
N LEU A 43 5.23 17.38 7.44
CA LEU A 43 5.45 16.14 8.21
C LEU A 43 5.93 14.95 7.38
N LEU A 44 5.52 14.88 6.11
CA LEU A 44 5.82 13.75 5.23
C LEU A 44 6.78 14.23 4.15
N SER A 45 8.02 13.75 4.21
CA SER A 45 8.93 13.91 3.07
C SER A 45 8.31 13.22 1.86
N SER A 46 8.39 13.90 0.72
CA SER A 46 7.72 13.67 -0.57
C SER A 46 7.97 12.30 -1.24
N SER A 47 8.42 11.29 -0.51
CA SER A 47 8.96 10.05 -1.06
C SER A 47 7.89 8.98 -1.33
N TYR A 48 6.68 9.09 -0.78
CA TYR A 48 5.53 8.23 -1.09
C TYR A 48 4.22 9.01 -0.89
N SER A 49 3.79 9.82 -1.87
CA SER A 49 2.43 10.37 -1.86
C SER A 49 1.49 9.43 -2.61
N LEU A 50 0.60 8.78 -1.85
CA LEU A 50 -0.59 8.18 -2.43
C LEU A 50 -1.43 9.32 -3.00
N SER A 51 -1.62 9.38 -4.32
CA SER A 51 -2.39 10.47 -4.92
C SER A 51 -3.89 10.23 -4.74
N TRP A 52 -4.67 11.31 -4.61
CA TRP A 52 -6.13 11.21 -4.65
C TRP A 52 -6.60 10.55 -5.96
N ALA A 53 -5.94 10.81 -7.08
CA ALA A 53 -6.32 10.24 -8.37
C ALA A 53 -6.28 8.71 -8.38
N ASP A 54 -5.24 8.11 -7.75
CA ASP A 54 -5.11 6.65 -7.65
C ASP A 54 -6.24 6.04 -6.81
N LEU A 55 -6.55 6.68 -5.67
CA LEU A 55 -7.65 6.28 -4.79
C LEU A 55 -9.01 6.41 -5.48
N ASP A 56 -9.24 7.55 -6.14
CA ASP A 56 -10.49 7.88 -6.80
C ASP A 56 -10.77 6.94 -7.97
N SER A 57 -9.74 6.62 -8.76
CA SER A 57 -9.82 5.67 -9.87
C SER A 57 -10.23 4.28 -9.38
N HIS A 58 -9.53 3.75 -8.37
CA HIS A 58 -9.87 2.44 -7.80
C HIS A 58 -11.28 2.41 -7.22
N PHE A 59 -11.65 3.45 -6.48
CA PHE A 59 -12.98 3.54 -5.88
C PHE A 59 -14.09 3.61 -6.94
N SER A 60 -13.89 4.42 -7.98
CA SER A 60 -14.86 4.55 -9.08
C SER A 60 -15.01 3.22 -9.83
N SER A 61 -13.91 2.50 -10.09
CA SER A 61 -13.95 1.16 -10.68
C SER A 61 -14.79 0.17 -9.84
N VAL A 62 -14.63 0.19 -8.51
CA VAL A 62 -15.42 -0.64 -7.60
C VAL A 62 -16.89 -0.20 -7.58
N GLN A 63 -17.15 1.11 -7.55
CA GLN A 63 -18.50 1.67 -7.58
C GLN A 63 -19.25 1.31 -8.87
N ASP A 64 -18.60 1.44 -10.02
CA ASP A 64 -19.15 1.09 -11.33
C ASP A 64 -19.47 -0.40 -11.41
N ASN A 65 -18.56 -1.25 -10.93
CA ASN A 65 -18.78 -2.69 -10.87
C ASN A 65 -19.99 -3.06 -10.00
N LEU A 66 -20.07 -2.51 -8.79
CA LEU A 66 -21.17 -2.77 -7.86
C LEU A 66 -22.51 -2.26 -8.42
N THR A 67 -22.52 -1.08 -9.04
CA THR A 67 -23.71 -0.49 -9.65
C THR A 67 -24.19 -1.32 -10.83
N GLY A 68 -23.27 -1.75 -11.72
CA GLY A 68 -23.60 -2.63 -12.84
C GLY A 68 -24.19 -3.97 -12.38
N ARG A 69 -23.62 -4.59 -11.35
CA ARG A 69 -24.16 -5.83 -10.77
C ARG A 69 -25.52 -5.62 -10.12
N PHE A 70 -25.73 -4.48 -9.46
CA PHE A 70 -27.02 -4.15 -8.87
C PHE A 70 -28.13 -3.99 -9.93
N LEU A 71 -27.84 -3.29 -11.04
CA LEU A 71 -28.80 -3.15 -12.15
C LEU A 71 -29.15 -4.50 -12.79
N LEU A 72 -28.17 -5.39 -12.93
CA LEU A 72 -28.42 -6.76 -13.43
C LEU A 72 -29.31 -7.56 -12.49
N LEU A 73 -29.09 -7.46 -11.17
CA LEU A 73 -29.96 -8.09 -10.17
C LEU A 73 -31.39 -7.53 -10.21
N GLN A 74 -31.54 -6.22 -10.38
CA GLN A 74 -32.85 -5.59 -10.49
C GLN A 74 -33.60 -6.06 -11.75
N SER A 75 -32.93 -6.12 -12.89
CA SER A 75 -33.50 -6.62 -14.15
C SER A 75 -33.92 -8.08 -14.08
N SER A 76 -33.11 -8.94 -13.44
CA SER A 76 -33.42 -10.36 -13.26
C SER A 76 -34.65 -10.59 -12.39
N LEU A 77 -34.92 -9.70 -11.42
CA LEU A 77 -36.08 -9.81 -10.52
C LEU A 77 -37.35 -9.22 -11.16
N GLU A 78 -37.22 -8.15 -11.95
CA GLU A 78 -38.31 -7.55 -12.72
C GLU A 78 -38.85 -8.52 -13.80
N SER A 79 -37.98 -9.37 -14.36
CA SER A 79 -38.33 -10.39 -15.36
C SER A 79 -39.18 -11.56 -14.81
N LEU A 80 -39.41 -11.67 -13.49
CA LEU A 80 -40.13 -12.80 -12.87
C LEU A 80 -41.65 -12.57 -12.68
N VAL A 81 -42.21 -11.48 -13.23
CA VAL A 81 -43.66 -11.25 -13.27
C VAL A 81 -44.27 -11.93 -14.52
N PRO A 82 -45.26 -12.84 -14.38
CA PRO A 82 -45.72 -13.65 -15.50
C PRO A 82 -46.62 -12.86 -16.46
N VAL A 83 -46.18 -12.73 -17.72
CA VAL A 83 -47.05 -12.51 -18.88
C VAL A 83 -46.92 -13.74 -19.78
N ALA A 84 -48.06 -14.38 -20.04
CA ALA A 84 -48.20 -15.60 -20.83
C ALA A 84 -47.95 -15.38 -22.35
N PRO A 85 -47.74 -16.44 -23.14
CA PRO A 85 -46.74 -16.47 -24.22
C PRO A 85 -47.30 -16.31 -25.63
N CYS A 86 -46.46 -15.81 -26.54
CA CYS A 86 -46.66 -15.95 -27.99
C CYS A 86 -45.36 -16.40 -28.67
N HIS A 87 -45.47 -17.52 -29.37
CA HIS A 87 -44.49 -18.19 -30.20
C HIS A 87 -43.92 -17.30 -31.31
N SER A 88 -42.65 -17.52 -31.69
CA SER A 88 -42.28 -18.00 -33.03
C SER A 88 -40.79 -18.31 -33.11
N LEU A 89 -40.50 -19.46 -33.71
CA LEU A 89 -39.19 -20.03 -33.98
C LEU A 89 -38.57 -19.47 -35.27
N LEU A 90 -37.26 -19.76 -35.38
CA LEU A 90 -36.46 -20.02 -36.59
C LEU A 90 -35.74 -18.85 -37.26
N GLY A 91 -34.42 -19.04 -37.32
CA GLY A 91 -33.47 -18.30 -38.14
C GLY A 91 -32.03 -18.64 -37.73
N ALA A 92 -31.59 -19.85 -38.09
CA ALA A 92 -30.23 -20.34 -37.88
C ALA A 92 -29.20 -19.69 -38.83
N SER A 93 -27.96 -19.54 -38.38
CA SER A 93 -26.71 -20.00 -39.02
C SER A 93 -25.52 -19.47 -38.20
N GLU A 94 -24.74 -20.39 -37.61
CA GLU A 94 -23.37 -20.76 -38.03
C GLU A 94 -22.32 -19.69 -37.62
N GLN A 95 -21.61 -19.88 -36.50
CA GLN A 95 -20.38 -20.67 -36.37
C GLN A 95 -19.18 -20.00 -37.06
N GLU A 96 -18.33 -19.32 -36.28
CA GLU A 96 -16.88 -19.56 -36.27
C GLU A 96 -16.19 -18.80 -35.12
N SER A 97 -15.48 -19.55 -34.28
CA SER A 97 -14.29 -19.03 -33.59
C SER A 97 -13.14 -18.99 -34.60
N PRO A 98 -12.10 -18.19 -34.35
CA PRO A 98 -10.88 -18.89 -33.98
C PRO A 98 -10.17 -18.26 -32.79
N ALA A 99 -9.64 -19.16 -31.97
CA ALA A 99 -8.61 -18.89 -31.00
C ALA A 99 -7.39 -18.27 -31.68
N SER A 100 -6.92 -17.14 -31.12
CA SER A 100 -5.56 -16.68 -31.39
C SER A 100 -4.59 -17.47 -30.54
N SER A 101 -3.57 -17.98 -31.23
CA SER A 101 -2.58 -18.93 -30.76
C SER A 101 -1.33 -18.24 -30.24
N ASN A 102 -0.63 -18.94 -29.32
CA ASN A 102 0.83 -18.91 -29.07
C ASN A 102 1.44 -17.75 -28.24
N PRO A 103 2.70 -17.89 -27.74
CA PRO A 103 3.19 -18.95 -26.86
C PRO A 103 4.15 -18.40 -25.76
N ARG A 104 4.81 -19.35 -25.10
CA ARG A 104 5.80 -19.28 -24.02
C ARG A 104 7.02 -18.35 -24.20
N CYS A 105 7.51 -17.95 -23.02
CA CYS A 105 8.85 -17.58 -22.55
C CYS A 105 10.08 -17.94 -23.41
N LEU A 106 11.12 -17.08 -23.38
CA LEU A 106 12.47 -17.29 -22.78
C LEU A 106 13.57 -16.37 -23.36
N GLY A 107 14.56 -16.05 -22.51
CA GLY A 107 15.86 -15.43 -22.83
C GLY A 107 16.12 -14.24 -21.89
N ARG A 108 16.82 -14.34 -20.74
CA ARG A 108 18.22 -14.71 -20.47
C ARG A 108 19.21 -14.07 -21.44
N VAL A 109 19.89 -13.02 -20.97
CA VAL A 109 21.29 -12.74 -21.31
C VAL A 109 21.99 -12.31 -20.03
N ASP A 110 22.99 -13.09 -19.66
CA ASP A 110 23.97 -12.84 -18.60
C ASP A 110 24.91 -11.69 -18.99
N SER A 111 25.42 -10.95 -18.00
CA SER A 111 26.72 -10.27 -18.11
C SER A 111 27.32 -10.09 -16.73
N GLU A 112 28.31 -10.95 -16.48
CA GLU A 112 29.27 -10.88 -15.39
C GLU A 112 30.31 -9.77 -15.61
N VAL A 113 31.15 -9.60 -14.57
CA VAL A 113 32.48 -8.98 -14.51
C VAL A 113 32.44 -7.52 -14.00
N SER A 114 33.16 -7.09 -12.95
CA SER A 114 34.31 -7.65 -12.25
C SER A 114 34.41 -7.17 -10.80
N ARG A 115 35.14 -7.98 -10.03
CA ARG A 115 35.62 -7.75 -8.66
C ARG A 115 36.89 -6.90 -8.69
N SER A 116 36.99 -5.91 -7.81
CA SER A 116 38.27 -5.31 -7.44
C SER A 116 38.24 -4.83 -5.99
N GLU A 117 39.11 -5.43 -5.19
CA GLU A 117 39.54 -4.95 -3.88
C GLU A 117 40.15 -3.55 -4.03
N LEU A 118 40.08 -2.70 -2.97
CA LEU A 118 41.25 -2.21 -2.25
C LEU A 118 40.94 -0.99 -1.33
N LYS A 119 41.44 -1.12 -0.08
CA LYS A 119 41.89 -0.09 0.88
C LYS A 119 40.86 0.69 1.70
N GLN A 120 40.79 0.25 2.97
CA GLN A 120 40.79 1.07 4.16
C GLN A 120 41.48 2.43 3.94
N SER A 121 40.79 3.50 4.31
CA SER A 121 41.40 4.78 4.65
C SER A 121 40.71 5.34 5.88
N THR A 122 41.36 5.13 7.01
CA THR A 122 41.15 5.81 8.27
C THR A 122 41.44 7.30 8.08
N THR A 123 40.47 8.18 8.31
CA THR A 123 40.76 9.59 8.62
C THR A 123 39.85 10.07 9.75
N LEU A 124 40.49 10.29 10.90
CA LEU A 124 39.97 10.96 12.08
C LEU A 124 39.65 12.43 11.76
N ALA A 125 38.47 12.88 12.14
CA ALA A 125 38.19 14.29 12.38
C ALA A 125 37.34 14.43 13.65
N SER A 126 38.00 14.88 14.71
CA SER A 126 37.40 15.25 15.99
C SER A 126 36.44 16.41 15.80
N ASN A 127 35.14 16.13 15.91
CA ASN A 127 34.12 17.09 16.34
C ASN A 127 33.43 16.46 17.53
N THR A 128 33.05 17.21 18.56
CA THR A 128 32.32 16.71 19.73
C THR A 128 31.15 15.83 19.29
N VAL A 129 31.35 14.52 19.25
CA VAL A 129 30.37 13.58 18.70
C VAL A 129 29.32 13.44 19.77
N ASP A 130 28.17 14.05 19.54
CA ASP A 130 26.94 13.70 20.24
C ASP A 130 26.87 12.16 20.29
N PRO A 131 26.92 11.52 21.48
CA PRO A 131 27.02 10.07 21.59
C PRO A 131 25.94 9.35 20.78
N SER A 132 24.76 9.97 20.67
CA SER A 132 23.64 9.47 19.87
C SER A 132 23.96 9.34 18.37
N ARG A 133 24.80 10.22 17.81
CA ARG A 133 25.28 10.18 16.42
C ARG A 133 26.28 9.04 16.21
N SER A 134 27.18 8.84 17.17
CA SER A 134 28.13 7.73 17.17
C SER A 134 27.39 6.39 17.23
N ASP A 135 26.38 6.30 18.10
CA ASP A 135 25.60 5.08 18.28
C ASP A 135 24.83 4.71 17.02
N LEU A 136 24.12 5.66 16.41
CA LEU A 136 23.35 5.42 15.19
C LEU A 136 24.23 4.98 14.02
N MET A 137 25.36 5.66 13.81
CA MET A 137 26.34 5.27 12.78
C MET A 137 26.91 3.88 13.04
N SER A 138 27.27 3.56 14.29
CA SER A 138 27.80 2.24 14.64
C SER A 138 26.79 1.11 14.41
N LEU A 139 25.49 1.37 14.60
CA LEU A 139 24.42 0.42 14.35
C LEU A 139 24.26 0.15 12.85
N CYS A 140 24.35 1.19 12.03
CA CYS A 140 24.32 1.07 10.56
C CYS A 140 25.57 0.34 10.03
N GLU A 141 26.76 0.70 10.51
CA GLU A 141 28.03 0.07 10.13
C GLU A 141 28.05 -1.43 10.44
N ARG A 142 27.56 -1.83 11.62
CA ARG A 142 27.42 -3.24 12.02
C ARG A 142 26.23 -3.98 11.41
N MET A 143 25.39 -3.30 10.62
CA MET A 143 24.10 -3.80 10.16
C MET A 143 23.21 -4.37 11.29
N ASP A 144 23.25 -3.75 12.47
CA ASP A 144 22.51 -4.19 13.65
C ASP A 144 21.06 -3.67 13.64
N VAL A 145 20.20 -4.30 12.84
CA VAL A 145 18.78 -3.94 12.69
C VAL A 145 18.03 -4.01 14.02
N LYS A 146 18.30 -5.05 14.83
CA LYS A 146 17.63 -5.23 16.13
C LYS A 146 18.05 -4.14 17.12
N GLY A 147 19.34 -3.80 17.15
CA GLY A 147 19.88 -2.69 17.90
C GLY A 147 19.29 -1.36 17.46
N LEU A 148 19.16 -1.13 16.14
CA LEU A 148 18.52 0.06 15.59
C LEU A 148 17.07 0.19 16.07
N ARG A 149 16.24 -0.85 15.94
CA ARG A 149 14.84 -0.82 16.43
C ARG A 149 14.75 -0.49 17.92
N LYS A 150 15.65 -1.08 18.72
CA LYS A 150 15.71 -0.83 20.16
C LYS A 150 16.11 0.61 20.47
N TYR A 151 17.16 1.10 19.83
CA TYR A 151 17.63 2.48 19.94
C TYR A 151 16.52 3.47 19.55
N MET A 152 15.83 3.18 18.45
CA MET A 152 14.71 3.94 17.93
C MET A 152 13.53 4.00 18.91
N LYS A 153 13.20 2.86 19.53
CA LYS A 153 12.18 2.78 20.58
C LYS A 153 12.56 3.57 21.84
N GLN A 154 13.82 3.51 22.26
CA GLN A 154 14.32 4.18 23.46
C GLN A 154 14.39 5.70 23.30
N ASN A 155 14.61 6.18 22.08
CA ASN A 155 14.75 7.60 21.76
C ASN A 155 13.52 8.17 21.05
N ALA A 156 12.32 7.63 21.29
CA ALA A 156 11.09 8.03 20.60
C ALA A 156 10.76 9.53 20.72
N SER A 157 11.15 10.18 21.82
CA SER A 157 10.98 11.63 22.01
C SER A 157 11.90 12.48 21.12
N LYS A 158 13.03 11.93 20.67
CA LYS A 158 14.03 12.57 19.82
C LYS A 158 14.00 12.05 18.39
N TRP A 159 12.88 11.46 17.97
CA TRP A 159 12.75 10.82 16.66
C TRP A 159 13.08 11.75 15.49
N GLY A 160 12.63 13.01 15.55
CA GLY A 160 12.89 13.99 14.51
C GLY A 160 14.39 14.16 14.26
N GLU A 161 15.16 14.36 15.33
CA GLU A 161 16.62 14.51 15.27
C GLU A 161 17.32 13.25 14.76
N ILE A 162 16.82 12.06 15.12
CA ILE A 162 17.35 10.79 14.64
C ILE A 162 17.09 10.63 13.14
N ARG A 163 15.89 10.95 12.67
CA ARG A 163 15.50 10.85 11.26
C ARG A 163 16.36 11.75 10.38
N ASP A 164 16.64 12.98 10.82
CA ASP A 164 17.46 13.93 10.08
C ASP A 164 18.91 13.44 9.89
N ARG A 165 19.40 12.60 10.80
CA ARG A 165 20.73 12.00 10.75
C ARG A 165 20.75 10.60 10.12
N LEU A 166 19.59 9.98 9.95
CA LEU A 166 19.46 8.57 9.54
C LEU A 166 20.02 8.34 8.13
N SER A 167 19.77 9.25 7.18
CA SER A 167 20.34 9.16 5.83
C SER A 167 21.87 9.14 5.87
N GLY A 168 22.47 10.08 6.60
CA GLY A 168 23.92 10.17 6.78
C GLY A 168 24.53 9.01 7.58
N ALA A 169 23.76 8.33 8.43
CA ALA A 169 24.20 7.11 9.11
C ALA A 169 24.09 5.88 8.20
N MET A 170 23.08 5.83 7.33
CA MET A 170 22.92 4.71 6.40
C MET A 170 23.99 4.67 5.30
N SER A 171 24.71 5.75 5.05
CA SER A 171 25.83 5.75 4.09
C SER A 171 27.05 4.98 4.58
N VAL A 172 27.18 4.71 5.89
CA VAL A 172 28.26 3.88 6.44
C VAL A 172 27.89 2.39 6.49
N ALA A 173 26.64 2.04 6.19
CA ALA A 173 26.23 0.64 6.14
C ALA A 173 26.85 -0.05 4.90
N PRO A 174 27.47 -1.24 5.05
CA PRO A 174 28.06 -1.98 3.92
C PRO A 174 27.06 -2.33 2.81
N ASP A 175 25.83 -2.69 3.20
CA ASP A 175 24.71 -2.91 2.30
C ASP A 175 23.44 -2.27 2.88
N PRO A 176 23.18 -0.99 2.53
CA PRO A 176 22.00 -0.29 3.01
C PRO A 176 20.69 -0.93 2.53
N GLY A 177 20.68 -1.58 1.36
CA GLY A 177 19.48 -2.22 0.80
C GLY A 177 19.08 -3.46 1.60
N SER A 178 20.02 -4.38 1.82
CA SER A 178 19.80 -5.55 2.67
C SER A 178 19.44 -5.15 4.10
N PHE A 179 20.08 -4.09 4.64
CA PHE A 179 19.76 -3.57 5.96
C PHE A 179 18.29 -3.13 6.09
N VAL A 180 17.74 -2.45 5.08
CA VAL A 180 16.32 -2.08 5.07
C VAL A 180 15.42 -3.31 4.98
N LEU A 181 15.76 -4.29 4.13
CA LEU A 181 14.96 -5.50 3.97
C LEU A 181 14.89 -6.32 5.27
N ASP A 182 16.01 -6.48 5.96
CA ASP A 182 16.07 -7.11 7.28
C ASP A 182 15.25 -6.30 8.31
N ALA A 183 15.28 -4.97 8.20
CA ALA A 183 14.42 -4.09 8.98
C ALA A 183 12.93 -4.16 8.60
N MET A 184 12.54 -4.79 7.50
CA MET A 184 11.13 -5.01 7.16
C MET A 184 10.59 -6.34 7.68
N GLU A 185 11.42 -7.16 8.34
CA GLU A 185 10.96 -8.37 9.00
C GLU A 185 9.84 -8.05 10.02
N GLY A 186 8.70 -8.74 9.89
CA GLY A 186 7.52 -8.54 10.74
C GLY A 186 6.62 -7.35 10.36
N PHE A 187 6.94 -6.60 9.29
CA PHE A 187 6.13 -5.47 8.80
C PHE A 187 4.69 -5.88 8.45
N TYR A 188 4.56 -7.07 7.85
CA TYR A 188 3.28 -7.70 7.52
C TYR A 188 2.88 -8.68 8.64
N SER A 189 1.80 -8.36 9.36
CA SER A 189 1.24 -9.25 10.37
C SER A 189 0.61 -10.47 9.66
N SER A 190 1.14 -11.68 9.88
CA SER A 190 0.48 -12.92 9.40
C SER A 190 -0.86 -13.21 10.09
N LYS A 191 -1.27 -12.42 11.08
CA LYS A 191 -2.54 -12.58 11.80
C LYS A 191 -3.60 -11.69 11.18
N ALA A 192 -4.30 -12.22 10.18
CA ALA A 192 -5.40 -11.52 9.48
C ALA A 192 -6.65 -11.23 10.33
N ASN A 193 -6.70 -11.62 11.61
CA ASN A 193 -7.97 -11.73 12.36
C ASN A 193 -8.07 -11.02 13.72
N SER A 194 -7.09 -10.24 14.19
CA SER A 194 -7.27 -9.47 15.43
C SER A 194 -7.90 -8.11 15.13
N LYS A 195 -9.23 -8.12 15.00
CA LYS A 195 -10.07 -6.93 14.96
C LYS A 195 -9.74 -6.04 16.18
N GLY A 196 -9.01 -4.95 15.94
CA GLY A 196 -8.85 -3.86 16.91
C GLY A 196 -7.62 -3.88 17.80
N ASP A 197 -6.64 -4.78 17.60
CA ASP A 197 -5.37 -4.64 18.31
C ASP A 197 -4.50 -3.59 17.59
N LYS A 198 -4.49 -2.38 18.15
CA LYS A 198 -3.51 -1.35 17.79
C LYS A 198 -2.17 -1.78 18.34
N ASP A 199 -1.54 -2.77 17.70
CA ASP A 199 -0.20 -3.18 18.06
C ASP A 199 0.74 -1.99 17.85
N THR A 200 1.02 -1.32 18.95
CA THR A 200 1.82 -0.09 18.98
C THR A 200 3.25 -0.40 18.55
N GLU A 201 3.72 -1.64 18.76
CA GLU A 201 5.02 -2.09 18.28
C GLU A 201 5.01 -2.27 16.75
N LEU A 202 3.94 -2.82 16.17
CA LEU A 202 3.79 -2.84 14.71
C LEU A 202 3.70 -1.43 14.11
N CYS A 203 3.01 -0.50 14.76
CA CYS A 203 2.99 0.90 14.32
C CYS A 203 4.40 1.53 14.34
N ARG A 204 5.18 1.29 15.40
CA ARG A 204 6.58 1.77 15.51
C ARG A 204 7.47 1.11 14.47
N LEU A 205 7.35 -0.21 14.29
CA LEU A 205 8.06 -0.99 13.30
C LEU A 205 7.84 -0.42 11.90
N ARG A 206 6.56 -0.24 11.51
CA ARG A 206 6.21 0.31 10.20
C ARG A 206 6.80 1.70 9.98
N ARG A 207 6.76 2.56 11.00
CA ARG A 207 7.34 3.89 10.93
C ARG A 207 8.86 3.82 10.71
N THR A 208 9.57 3.00 11.50
CA THR A 208 11.00 2.75 11.30
C THR A 208 11.32 2.27 9.89
N CYS A 209 10.53 1.34 9.33
CA CYS A 209 10.74 0.83 7.97
C CYS A 209 10.60 1.94 6.91
N LEU A 210 9.59 2.80 7.06
CA LEU A 210 9.36 3.92 6.15
C LEU A 210 10.50 4.94 6.22
N ASP A 211 10.94 5.31 7.43
CA ASP A 211 12.07 6.23 7.62
C ASP A 211 13.37 5.66 7.02
N LEU A 212 13.57 4.34 7.09
CA LEU A 212 14.70 3.64 6.46
C LEU A 212 14.60 3.59 4.93
N LEU A 213 13.42 3.30 4.37
CA LEU A 213 13.18 3.36 2.93
C LEU A 213 13.40 4.76 2.36
N GLU A 214 12.96 5.78 3.10
CA GLU A 214 13.16 7.18 2.75
C GLU A 214 14.65 7.55 2.78
N ALA A 215 15.37 7.15 3.82
CA ALA A 215 16.81 7.36 3.93
C ALA A 215 17.60 6.64 2.83
N LEU A 216 17.21 5.40 2.49
CA LEU A 216 17.80 4.65 1.38
C LEU A 216 17.58 5.37 0.03
N ALA A 217 16.36 5.85 -0.22
CA ALA A 217 16.03 6.59 -1.44
C ALA A 217 16.85 7.89 -1.57
N LYS A 218 17.05 8.62 -0.48
CA LYS A 218 17.89 9.84 -0.46
C LYS A 218 19.36 9.52 -0.75
N ASN A 219 19.88 8.41 -0.25
CA ASN A 219 21.29 8.02 -0.49
C ASN A 219 21.53 7.54 -1.93
N SER A 220 20.51 7.03 -2.62
CA SER A 220 20.61 6.60 -4.02
C SER A 220 20.60 7.73 -5.05
N GLN A 221 20.40 8.99 -4.62
CA GLN A 221 20.36 10.18 -5.48
C GLN A 221 21.64 11.03 -5.41
N LEU A 222 22.67 10.56 -4.70
CA LEU A 222 24.01 11.16 -4.61
C LEU A 222 25.02 10.29 -5.35
#